data_AF-A0A3D5EB49-F1
#
_entry.id   AF-A0A3D5EB49-F1
#
_cell.length_a   1.000
_cell.length_b   1.000
_cell.length_c   1.000
_cell.angle_alpha   90.00
_cell.angle_beta   90.00
_cell.angle_gamma   90.00
#
_symmetry.space_group_name_H-M   'P 1'
#
loop_
_entity.id
_entity.type
_entity.pdbx_description
1 polymer ?
#
loop_
_entity_poly.entity_id
_entity_poly.type
_entity_poly.pdbx_seq_one_letter_code
_entity_poly.pdbx_strand_id
1 'polypeptide(L)'
;MVSRRYSIWHKLSHKGIFWYISYNAKTNFSIIYPALLFCLEKDKQEEPNGLIVFALPSNQRPNENTHLYHAPLMNIYSNGVVCQGNATLPKKITSITE
;
A
#
# COMPACT_ATOMS: atom_id res chain seq x y z
N MET A 1 -0.24 -3.44 22.16
CA MET A 1 -1.01 -2.18 22.16
C MET A 1 -1.19 -1.76 20.70
N VAL A 2 -2.36 -2.03 20.09
CA VAL A 2 -2.62 -1.63 18.69
C VAL A 2 -2.90 -0.13 18.71
N SER A 3 -1.97 0.66 18.16
CA SER A 3 -2.14 2.10 18.02
C SER A 3 -3.37 2.39 17.15
N ARG A 4 -4.34 3.15 17.66
CA ARG A 4 -5.53 3.59 16.89
C ARG A 4 -5.16 4.45 15.67
N ARG A 5 -3.91 4.92 15.60
CA ARG A 5 -3.38 5.77 14.53
C ARG A 5 -3.15 5.03 13.21
N TYR A 6 -2.97 3.71 13.24
CA TYR A 6 -2.64 2.96 12.03
C TYR A 6 -3.58 1.78 11.81
N SER A 7 -4.06 1.63 10.57
CA SER A 7 -4.68 0.42 10.09
C SER A 7 -3.68 -0.31 9.18
N ILE A 8 -3.32 -1.53 9.57
CA ILE A 8 -2.23 -2.28 8.93
C ILE A 8 -2.77 -3.61 8.41
N TRP A 9 -2.47 -3.94 7.17
CA TRP A 9 -2.79 -5.24 6.57
C TRP A 9 -1.70 -5.67 5.59
N HIS A 10 -1.55 -6.97 5.37
CA HIS A 10 -0.63 -7.48 4.36
C HIS A 10 -1.40 -8.22 3.27
N LYS A 11 -0.91 -8.10 2.04
CA LYS A 11 -1.39 -8.82 0.86
C LYS A 11 -0.33 -9.81 0.44
N LEU A 12 -0.73 -11.06 0.22
CA LEU A 12 0.19 -12.11 -0.25
C LEU A 12 0.65 -11.82 -1.68
N SER A 13 1.83 -12.34 -2.03
CA SER A 13 2.35 -12.38 -3.39
C SER A 13 1.34 -13.04 -4.32
N HIS A 14 1.11 -12.43 -5.48
CA HIS A 14 0.10 -12.89 -6.42
C HIS A 14 0.47 -12.50 -7.85
N LYS A 15 -0.05 -13.27 -8.81
CA LYS A 15 -0.02 -12.89 -10.22
C LYS A 15 -1.05 -11.79 -10.46
N GLY A 16 -0.65 -10.75 -11.17
CA GLY A 16 -1.51 -9.62 -11.50
C GLY A 16 -1.14 -8.98 -12.83
N ILE A 17 -2.00 -8.08 -13.28
CA ILE A 17 -1.75 -7.26 -14.47
C ILE A 17 -1.17 -5.92 -14.01
N PHE A 18 0.07 -5.64 -14.44
CA PHE A 18 0.68 -4.33 -14.28
C PHE A 18 0.35 -3.47 -15.49
N TRP A 19 -0.37 -2.37 -15.26
CA TRP A 19 -0.71 -1.40 -16.28
C TRP A 19 0.35 -0.32 -16.35
N TYR A 20 0.84 -0.05 -17.57
CA TYR A 20 1.75 1.06 -17.84
C TYR A 20 1.12 1.97 -18.90
N ILE A 21 0.96 3.25 -18.54
CA ILE A 21 0.40 4.27 -19.41
C ILE A 21 1.53 5.26 -19.72
N SER A 22 1.82 5.39 -21.00
CA SER A 22 2.69 6.42 -21.59
C SER A 22 1.86 7.35 -22.47
N TYR A 23 2.45 8.46 -22.91
CA TYR A 23 1.74 9.49 -23.69
C TYR A 23 0.96 8.93 -24.90
N ASN A 24 1.51 7.93 -25.61
CA ASN A 24 0.93 7.37 -26.83
C ASN A 24 0.44 5.92 -26.70
N ALA A 25 0.63 5.27 -25.55
CA ALA A 25 0.34 3.84 -25.44
C ALA A 25 -0.08 3.43 -24.03
N LYS A 26 -1.07 2.54 -23.98
CA LYS A 26 -1.46 1.77 -22.81
C LYS A 26 -1.03 0.33 -23.03
N THR A 27 -0.08 -0.14 -22.25
CA THR A 27 0.39 -1.52 -22.28
C THR A 27 0.16 -2.18 -20.93
N ASN A 28 0.16 -3.52 -20.93
CA ASN A 28 0.07 -4.28 -19.70
C ASN A 28 1.02 -5.48 -19.71
N PHE A 29 1.42 -5.88 -18.51
CA PHE A 29 2.33 -6.99 -18.29
C PHE A 29 1.72 -7.93 -17.26
N SER A 30 1.83 -9.24 -17.50
CA SER A 30 1.52 -10.22 -16.48
C SER A 30 2.74 -10.41 -15.58
N ILE A 31 2.65 -9.98 -14.33
CA ILE A 31 3.77 -10.02 -13.38
C ILE A 31 3.37 -10.73 -12.09
N ILE A 32 4.39 -11.13 -11.32
CA ILE A 32 4.22 -11.51 -9.92
C ILE A 32 4.47 -10.27 -9.07
N TYR A 33 3.45 -9.80 -8.38
CA TYR A 33 3.61 -8.79 -7.33
C TYR A 33 4.15 -9.46 -6.07
N PRO A 34 5.15 -8.87 -5.38
CA PRO A 34 5.62 -9.40 -4.11
C PRO A 34 4.50 -9.33 -3.06
N ALA A 35 4.72 -9.97 -1.92
CA ALA A 35 3.90 -9.70 -0.75
C ALA A 35 4.08 -8.24 -0.35
N LEU A 36 2.99 -7.56 0.01
CA LEU A 36 2.98 -6.14 0.32
C LEU A 36 2.40 -5.90 1.72
N LEU A 37 3.01 -4.99 2.47
CA LEU A 37 2.48 -4.47 3.72
C LEU A 37 1.92 -3.07 3.46
N PHE A 38 0.66 -2.87 3.81
CA PHE A 38 -0.03 -1.59 3.73
C PHE A 38 -0.25 -1.05 5.14
N CYS A 39 0.04 0.24 5.31
CA CYS A 39 -0.17 0.97 6.55
C CYS A 39 -0.88 2.27 6.23
N LEU A 40 -2.15 2.35 6.62
CA LEU A 40 -2.94 3.57 6.53
C LEU A 40 -2.77 4.38 7.80
N GLU A 41 -2.23 5.58 7.68
CA GLU A 41 -2.16 6.55 8.75
C GLU A 41 -3.50 7.28 8.90
N LYS A 42 -3.92 7.45 10.15
CA LYS A 42 -5.07 8.26 10.54
C LYS A 42 -4.61 9.45 11.37
N ASP A 43 -5.30 10.57 11.22
CA ASP A 43 -5.09 11.76 12.07
C ASP A 43 -5.79 11.62 13.44
N LYS A 44 -5.85 12.72 14.20
CA LYS A 44 -6.46 12.74 15.53
C LYS A 44 -7.99 12.57 15.50
N GLN A 45 -8.60 12.85 14.36
CA GLN A 45 -10.03 12.72 14.09
C GLN A 45 -10.37 11.34 13.51
N GLU A 46 -9.40 10.43 13.47
CA GLU A 46 -9.47 9.11 12.84
C GLU A 46 -9.71 9.17 11.31
N GLU A 47 -9.47 10.32 10.68
CA GLU A 47 -9.55 10.48 9.22
C GLU A 47 -8.24 10.00 8.54
N PRO A 48 -8.33 9.35 7.37
CA PRO A 48 -7.16 9.02 6.55
C PRO A 48 -6.24 10.22 6.28
N ASN A 49 -4.96 10.08 6.62
CA ASN A 49 -3.92 11.10 6.42
C ASN A 49 -2.83 10.67 5.43
N GLY A 50 -2.70 9.38 5.14
CA GLY A 50 -1.71 8.90 4.18
C GLY A 50 -1.60 7.38 4.14
N LEU A 51 -1.01 6.87 3.06
CA LEU A 51 -0.77 5.45 2.87
C LEU A 51 0.73 5.19 2.73
N ILE A 52 1.23 4.19 3.46
CA ILE A 52 2.60 3.71 3.40
C ILE A 52 2.57 2.26 2.93
N VAL A 53 3.42 1.91 1.96
CA VAL A 53 3.49 0.58 1.38
C VAL A 53 4.94 0.10 1.27
N PHE A 54 5.19 -1.11 1.74
CA PHE A 54 6.46 -1.80 1.63
C PHE A 54 6.28 -3.19 1.03
N ALA A 55 7.34 -3.72 0.40
CA ALA A 55 7.42 -5.12 0.02
C ALA A 55 7.94 -5.97 1.19
N LEU A 56 7.44 -7.20 1.28
CA LEU A 56 7.81 -8.20 2.27
C LEU A 56 8.68 -9.30 1.63
N PRO A 57 9.58 -9.92 2.39
CA PRO A 57 10.45 -10.99 1.88
C PRO A 57 9.68 -12.29 1.56
N SER A 58 8.48 -12.47 2.12
CA SER A 58 7.68 -13.67 1.92
C SER A 58 6.20 -13.42 2.19
N ASN A 59 5.38 -14.44 1.93
CA ASN A 59 3.94 -14.47 2.23
C ASN A 59 3.61 -14.62 3.72
N GLN A 60 4.61 -14.73 4.60
CA GLN A 60 4.38 -14.85 6.03
C GLN A 60 3.83 -13.55 6.62
N ARG A 61 3.03 -13.68 7.69
CA ARG A 61 2.54 -12.53 8.44
C ARG A 61 3.75 -11.78 9.04
N PRO A 62 3.91 -10.47 8.78
CA PRO A 62 5.04 -9.72 9.30
C PRO A 62 4.95 -9.55 10.82
N ASN A 63 6.12 -9.46 11.44
CA ASN A 63 6.33 -9.12 12.84
C ASN A 63 7.33 -7.96 12.95
N GLU A 64 7.61 -7.51 14.17
CA GLU A 64 8.52 -6.40 14.49
C GLU A 64 9.96 -6.58 13.97
N ASN A 65 10.39 -7.80 13.70
CA ASN A 65 11.73 -8.13 13.17
C ASN A 65 11.73 -8.32 11.64
N THR A 66 10.58 -8.20 10.98
CA THR A 66 10.47 -8.41 9.54
C THR A 66 11.10 -7.24 8.79
N HIS A 67 12.14 -7.51 8.00
CA HIS A 67 12.75 -6.50 7.15
C HIS A 67 11.78 -6.04 6.07
N LEU A 68 11.71 -4.72 5.86
CA LEU A 68 10.85 -4.09 4.88
C LEU A 68 11.68 -3.60 3.68
N TYR A 69 11.18 -3.84 2.48
CA TYR A 69 11.83 -3.43 1.23
C TYR A 69 11.01 -2.36 0.53
N HIS A 70 11.67 -1.55 -0.30
CA HIS A 70 10.97 -0.62 -1.18
C HIS A 70 9.99 -1.38 -2.08
N ALA A 71 8.73 -0.98 -2.07
CA ALA A 71 7.70 -1.62 -2.88
C ALA A 71 7.87 -1.23 -4.35
N PRO A 72 7.90 -2.20 -5.30
CA PRO A 72 8.19 -1.94 -6.72
C PRO A 72 6.98 -1.34 -7.45
N LEU A 73 6.46 -0.22 -6.95
CA LEU A 73 5.37 0.57 -7.52
C LEU A 73 5.87 1.99 -7.75
N MET A 74 5.51 2.56 -8.90
CA MET A 74 6.11 3.80 -9.42
C MET A 74 5.78 5.06 -8.59
N ASN A 75 4.75 5.01 -7.74
CA ASN A 75 4.27 6.14 -6.95
C ASN A 75 4.66 6.04 -5.46
N ILE A 76 5.78 5.38 -5.14
CA ILE A 76 6.24 5.16 -3.76
C ILE A 76 7.60 5.83 -3.52
N TYR A 77 7.65 6.74 -2.55
CA TYR A 77 8.88 7.39 -2.10
C TYR A 77 9.79 6.41 -1.34
N SER A 78 11.06 6.79 -1.13
CA SER A 78 12.06 5.93 -0.46
C SER A 78 11.67 5.50 0.96
N ASN A 79 10.84 6.30 1.64
CA ASN A 79 10.30 6.00 2.96
C ASN A 79 8.99 5.19 2.94
N GLY A 80 8.60 4.67 1.78
CA GLY A 80 7.37 3.88 1.60
C GLY A 80 6.09 4.70 1.47
N VAL A 81 6.14 6.02 1.65
CA VAL A 81 4.96 6.89 1.51
C VAL A 81 4.49 6.87 0.06
N VAL A 82 3.19 6.66 -0.13
CA VAL A 82 2.53 6.75 -1.43
C VAL A 82 2.35 8.21 -1.82
N CYS A 83 2.74 8.57 -3.03
CA CYS A 83 2.44 9.87 -3.60
C CYS A 83 0.94 9.98 -3.88
N GLN A 84 0.26 10.83 -3.12
CA GLN A 84 -1.17 11.12 -3.27
C GLN A 84 -1.45 12.06 -4.46
N GLY A 85 -0.48 12.88 -4.85
CA GLY A 85 -0.69 13.96 -5.81
C GLY A 85 -1.83 14.88 -5.35
N ASN A 86 -2.77 15.16 -6.25
CA ASN A 86 -3.95 15.99 -5.98
C ASN A 86 -5.19 15.17 -5.57
N ALA A 87 -5.04 13.87 -5.28
CA ALA A 87 -6.17 13.06 -4.85
C ALA A 87 -6.68 13.52 -3.47
N THR A 88 -7.99 13.61 -3.28
CA THR A 88 -8.59 13.91 -1.97
C THR A 88 -8.80 12.61 -1.22
N LEU A 89 -8.28 12.50 0.01
CA LEU A 89 -8.54 11.35 0.87
C LEU A 89 -9.99 11.38 1.40
N PRO A 90 -10.64 10.21 1.57
CA PRO A 90 -11.96 10.16 2.17
C PRO A 90 -11.88 10.57 3.65
N LYS A 91 -12.89 11.29 4.15
CA LYS A 91 -12.94 11.72 5.56
C LYS A 91 -13.29 10.61 6.53
N LYS A 92 -14.00 9.58 6.05
CA LYS A 92 -14.36 8.41 6.87
C LYS A 92 -14.09 7.14 6.11
N ILE A 93 -13.58 6.15 6.84
CA ILE A 93 -13.45 4.78 6.38
C ILE A 93 -14.69 4.05 6.85
N THR A 94 -15.61 3.74 5.94
CA THR A 94 -16.74 2.87 6.24
C THR A 94 -16.33 1.44 5.94
N SER A 95 -16.37 0.56 6.93
CA SER A 95 -16.30 -0.87 6.66
C SER A 95 -17.64 -1.29 6.07
N ILE A 96 -17.64 -1.81 4.86
CA ILE A 96 -18.82 -2.48 4.32
C ILE A 96 -18.83 -3.85 4.99
N THR A 97 -19.74 -4.06 5.93
CA THR A 97 -19.99 -5.39 6.48
C THR A 97 -20.82 -6.14 5.45
N GLU A 98 -20.25 -7.17 4.84
CA GLU A 98 -21.00 -8.20 4.10
C GLU A 98 -21.64 -9.20 5.09
#